data_AF-A0AB39RAY6-F1
#
_entry.id   AF-A0AB39RAY6-F1
#
_cell.length_a   1.000
_cell.length_b   1.000
_cell.length_c   1.000
_cell.angle_alpha   90.00
_cell.angle_beta   90.00
_cell.angle_gamma   90.00
#
_symmetry.space_group_name_H-M   'P 1'
#
loop_
_entity.id
_entity.type
_entity.pdbx_description
1 polymer ?
#
loop_
_entity_poly.entity_id
_entity_poly.type
_entity_poly.pdbx_seq_one_letter_code
_entity_poly.pdbx_strand_id
1 'polypeptide(L)'
;MTAIDHLDCFEPQLVVIPCGSRKLGRRARAADLYVGSYHRACRKAADALQPDRLLILSARYGLLDLDDVIEPYDTSHGAADAITAQVLLKQATVRGIVLLDPVVALGGARHVSLVRAIWPHARTPLAGTRGMGEQMARLAQLRNGRDEQLTSLPSASSSTMGPAANARSRPISEGVVHPSS
;
A
#
# COMPACT_ATOMS: atom_id res chain seq x y z
N MET A 1 18.65 10.03 -8.63
CA MET A 1 17.83 10.29 -7.43
C MET A 1 16.43 10.59 -7.91
N THR A 2 15.58 9.57 -8.01
CA THR A 2 14.22 9.72 -8.53
C THR A 2 13.23 9.84 -7.38
N ALA A 3 12.11 10.52 -7.60
CA ALA A 3 11.09 10.78 -6.58
C ALA A 3 10.49 9.52 -5.89
N ILE A 4 10.83 8.33 -6.36
CA ILE A 4 10.45 7.04 -5.77
C ILE A 4 11.34 6.71 -4.57
N ASP A 5 12.64 7.07 -4.60
CA ASP A 5 13.64 6.73 -3.57
C ASP A 5 13.27 7.27 -2.16
N HIS A 6 12.34 8.23 -2.06
CA HIS A 6 11.87 8.81 -0.79
C HIS A 6 10.60 8.15 -0.22
N LEU A 7 9.95 7.25 -0.96
CA LEU A 7 8.81 6.46 -0.48
C LEU A 7 9.27 5.14 0.15
N ASP A 8 10.51 4.73 -0.13
CA ASP A 8 11.09 3.48 0.34
C ASP A 8 11.44 3.48 1.84
N CYS A 9 11.38 4.64 2.51
CA CYS A 9 11.70 4.78 3.94
C CYS A 9 10.48 5.04 4.84
N PHE A 10 9.23 4.90 4.36
CA PHE A 10 8.07 5.23 5.18
C PHE A 10 6.81 4.37 4.91
N GLU A 11 6.10 4.00 5.98
CA GLU A 11 4.80 3.32 5.98
C GLU A 11 3.65 4.34 6.12
N PRO A 12 3.01 4.78 5.02
CA PRO A 12 2.03 5.86 5.06
C PRO A 12 0.87 5.58 6.03
N GLN A 13 0.57 6.52 6.93
CA GLN A 13 -0.64 6.39 7.77
C GLN A 13 -1.92 6.40 6.93
N LEU A 14 -1.91 7.12 5.80
CA LEU A 14 -3.06 7.20 4.90
C LEU A 14 -2.63 7.18 3.44
N VAL A 15 -3.26 6.30 2.66
CA VAL A 15 -3.23 6.35 1.19
C VAL A 15 -4.62 6.66 0.66
N VAL A 16 -4.71 7.60 -0.28
CA VAL A 16 -5.98 7.97 -0.95
C VAL A 16 -5.88 7.69 -2.45
N ILE A 17 -6.75 6.81 -2.96
CA ILE A 17 -6.81 6.39 -4.37
C ILE A 17 -8.07 6.91 -5.07
N PRO A 18 -8.07 7.15 -6.39
CA PRO A 18 -9.22 7.63 -7.13
C PRO A 18 -10.24 6.52 -7.34
N CYS A 19 -11.53 6.86 -7.35
CA CYS A 19 -12.60 5.93 -7.65
C CYS A 19 -12.54 5.32 -9.07
N GLY A 20 -11.95 6.01 -10.05
CA GLY A 20 -12.00 5.58 -11.44
C GLY A 20 -13.40 5.72 -12.07
N SER A 21 -13.45 5.61 -13.39
CA SER A 21 -14.65 5.89 -14.18
C SER A 21 -15.56 4.66 -14.36
N ARG A 22 -14.98 3.48 -14.61
CA ARG A 22 -15.71 2.22 -14.81
C ARG A 22 -16.17 1.60 -13.49
N LYS A 23 -17.45 1.25 -13.41
CA LYS A 23 -18.13 0.72 -12.21
C LYS A 23 -18.97 -0.52 -12.57
N LEU A 24 -19.25 -1.38 -11.59
CA LEU A 24 -20.29 -2.41 -11.72
C LEU A 24 -21.68 -1.77 -11.91
N GLY A 25 -22.60 -2.47 -12.58
CA GLY A 25 -23.99 -2.02 -12.75
C GLY A 25 -24.91 -2.34 -11.58
N ARG A 26 -24.36 -2.66 -10.40
CA ARG A 26 -25.12 -3.05 -9.21
C ARG A 26 -24.46 -2.52 -7.94
N ARG A 27 -25.26 -2.39 -6.88
CA ARG A 27 -24.77 -2.10 -5.52
C ARG A 27 -23.67 -3.10 -5.12
N ALA A 28 -22.55 -2.57 -4.62
CA ALA A 28 -21.42 -3.38 -4.17
C ALA A 28 -20.57 -2.59 -3.17
N ARG A 29 -19.65 -3.28 -2.48
CA ARG A 29 -18.57 -2.64 -1.70
C ARG A 29 -17.74 -1.75 -2.61
N ALA A 30 -17.22 -0.64 -2.11
CA ALA A 30 -16.38 0.27 -2.88
C ALA A 30 -15.14 -0.45 -3.46
N ALA A 31 -14.58 -1.42 -2.72
CA ALA A 31 -13.49 -2.28 -3.20
C ALA A 31 -13.82 -3.07 -4.48
N ASP A 32 -15.08 -3.44 -4.67
CA ASP A 32 -15.53 -4.30 -5.78
C ASP A 32 -16.22 -3.49 -6.89
N LEU A 33 -16.86 -2.38 -6.53
CA LEU A 33 -17.63 -1.55 -7.45
C LEU A 33 -16.73 -0.99 -8.56
N TYR A 34 -15.53 -0.49 -8.21
CA TYR A 34 -14.66 0.20 -9.13
C TYR A 34 -13.76 -0.76 -9.92
N VAL A 35 -14.11 -0.99 -11.19
CA VAL A 35 -13.48 -2.05 -12.01
C VAL A 35 -12.47 -1.53 -13.03
N GLY A 36 -12.30 -0.20 -13.12
CA GLY A 36 -11.38 0.44 -14.07
C GLY A 36 -9.91 0.04 -13.84
N SER A 37 -9.15 -0.14 -14.93
CA SER A 37 -7.75 -0.57 -14.87
C SER A 37 -6.87 0.39 -14.07
N TYR A 38 -7.08 1.70 -14.22
CA TYR A 38 -6.34 2.71 -13.47
C TYR A 38 -6.61 2.65 -11.97
N HIS A 39 -7.89 2.55 -11.56
CA HIS A 39 -8.26 2.35 -10.15
C HIS A 39 -7.59 1.09 -9.57
N ARG A 40 -7.68 -0.04 -10.29
CA ARG A 40 -7.05 -1.30 -9.86
C ARG A 40 -5.53 -1.18 -9.74
N ALA A 41 -4.87 -0.41 -10.62
CA ALA A 41 -3.43 -0.16 -10.52
C ALA A 41 -3.08 0.70 -9.30
N CYS A 42 -3.81 1.79 -9.05
CA CYS A 42 -3.65 2.58 -7.82
C CYS A 42 -3.91 1.73 -6.57
N ARG A 43 -4.93 0.87 -6.59
CA ARG A 43 -5.26 -0.03 -5.49
C ARG A 43 -4.12 -1.00 -5.19
N LYS A 44 -3.60 -1.68 -6.21
CA LYS A 44 -2.45 -2.59 -6.05
C LYS A 44 -1.21 -1.88 -5.52
N ALA A 45 -0.92 -0.67 -6.00
CA ALA A 45 0.18 0.13 -5.48
C ALA A 45 -0.07 0.56 -4.03
N ALA A 46 -1.30 0.94 -3.66
CA ALA A 46 -1.65 1.27 -2.29
C ALA A 46 -1.52 0.06 -1.35
N ASP A 47 -1.96 -1.13 -1.78
CA ASP A 47 -1.82 -2.36 -1.00
C ASP A 47 -0.34 -2.68 -0.74
N ALA A 48 0.53 -2.48 -1.75
CA ALA A 48 1.99 -2.66 -1.59
C ALA A 48 2.62 -1.64 -0.62
N LEU A 49 2.03 -0.44 -0.50
CA LEU A 49 2.46 0.58 0.47
C LEU A 49 2.06 0.27 1.91
N GLN A 50 1.16 -0.69 2.14
CA GLN A 50 0.70 -1.15 3.46
C GLN A 50 0.36 -0.01 4.44
N PRO A 51 -0.60 0.88 4.11
CA PRO A 51 -0.95 1.96 5.00
C PRO A 51 -1.83 1.51 6.17
N ASP A 52 -1.82 2.28 7.26
CA ASP A 52 -2.77 2.11 8.37
C ASP A 52 -4.23 2.30 7.91
N ARG A 53 -4.42 3.19 6.92
CA ARG A 53 -5.71 3.54 6.32
C ARG A 53 -5.61 3.65 4.81
N LEU A 54 -6.58 3.05 4.11
CA LEU A 54 -6.73 3.16 2.66
C LEU A 54 -8.15 3.64 2.33
N LEU A 55 -8.23 4.81 1.68
CA LEU A 55 -9.51 5.41 1.29
C LEU A 55 -9.62 5.58 -0.22
N ILE A 56 -10.85 5.48 -0.72
CA ILE A 56 -11.20 5.80 -2.09
C ILE A 56 -11.82 7.20 -2.13
N LEU A 57 -11.28 8.10 -2.95
CA LEU A 57 -11.90 9.38 -3.25
C LEU A 57 -12.89 9.24 -4.41
N SER A 58 -14.16 9.23 -4.07
CA SER A 58 -15.30 9.19 -4.97
C SER A 58 -15.76 10.59 -5.36
N ALA A 59 -16.00 10.78 -6.67
CA ALA A 59 -16.55 12.03 -7.19
C ALA A 59 -17.94 12.38 -6.61
N ARG A 60 -18.73 11.37 -6.20
CA ARG A 60 -20.09 11.55 -5.66
C ARG A 60 -20.13 11.42 -4.14
N TYR A 61 -19.47 10.39 -3.60
CA TYR A 61 -19.59 10.03 -2.18
C TYR A 61 -18.46 10.59 -1.30
N GLY A 62 -17.43 11.19 -1.90
CA GLY A 62 -16.26 11.69 -1.17
C GLY A 62 -15.35 10.57 -0.69
N LEU A 63 -14.91 10.62 0.57
CA LEU A 63 -14.02 9.62 1.16
C LEU A 63 -14.80 8.36 1.53
N LEU A 64 -14.40 7.23 0.95
CA LEU A 64 -14.99 5.91 1.18
C LEU A 64 -13.95 4.95 1.75
N ASP A 65 -14.39 4.15 2.72
CA ASP A 65 -13.70 2.93 3.10
C ASP A 65 -13.95 1.84 2.05
N LEU A 66 -13.06 0.84 2.02
CA LEU A 66 -13.17 -0.27 1.07
C LEU A 66 -14.46 -1.08 1.22
N ASP A 67 -15.00 -1.11 2.44
CA ASP A 67 -16.17 -1.88 2.82
C ASP A 67 -17.49 -1.13 2.64
N ASP A 68 -17.43 0.17 2.33
CA ASP A 68 -18.62 0.98 2.12
C ASP A 68 -19.43 0.43 0.95
N VAL A 69 -20.68 0.05 1.19
CA VAL A 69 -21.58 -0.50 0.17
C VAL A 69 -22.34 0.65 -0.50
N ILE A 70 -22.03 0.91 -1.77
CA ILE A 70 -22.55 2.06 -2.51
C ILE A 70 -23.26 1.65 -3.80
N GLU A 71 -24.19 2.49 -4.26
CA GLU A 71 -24.87 2.34 -5.56
C GLU A 71 -23.98 2.89 -6.69
N PRO A 72 -24.02 2.28 -7.90
CA PRO A 72 -23.34 2.83 -9.05
C PRO A 72 -23.93 4.17 -9.45
N TYR A 73 -23.10 5.00 -10.09
CA TYR A 73 -23.44 6.36 -10.43
C TYR A 73 -22.64 6.85 -11.63
N ASP A 74 -23.22 7.82 -12.34
CA ASP A 74 -22.61 8.47 -13.49
C ASP A 74 -22.43 9.98 -13.29
N THR A 75 -21.97 10.34 -12.09
CA THR A 75 -21.61 11.72 -11.76
C THR A 75 -20.21 11.99 -12.33
N SER A 76 -20.15 12.82 -13.37
CA SER A 76 -18.90 13.36 -13.89
C SER A 76 -18.29 14.36 -12.91
N HIS A 77 -16.95 14.41 -12.82
CA HIS A 77 -16.23 15.38 -11.99
C HIS A 77 -16.59 16.81 -12.42
N GLY A 78 -17.11 17.64 -11.50
CA GLY A 78 -17.52 19.03 -11.76
C GLY A 78 -19.02 19.22 -12.06
N ALA A 79 -19.82 18.16 -12.01
CA ALA A 79 -21.28 18.28 -11.96
C ALA A 79 -21.72 18.95 -10.64
N ALA A 80 -22.93 19.53 -10.61
CA ALA A 80 -23.48 20.17 -9.40
C ALA A 80 -23.49 19.24 -8.17
N ASP A 81 -23.57 17.93 -8.39
CA ASP A 81 -23.55 16.90 -7.34
C ASP A 81 -22.15 16.34 -7.04
N ALA A 82 -21.09 16.95 -7.59
CA ALA A 82 -19.72 16.52 -7.33
C ALA A 82 -19.27 16.96 -5.93
N ILE A 83 -18.47 16.10 -5.30
CA ILE A 83 -17.90 16.36 -3.99
C ILE A 83 -17.04 17.63 -3.99
N THR A 84 -17.17 18.46 -2.95
CA THR A 84 -16.36 19.67 -2.75
C THR A 84 -15.30 19.45 -1.68
N ALA A 85 -14.26 20.29 -1.69
CA ALA A 85 -13.23 20.27 -0.64
C ALA A 85 -13.82 20.48 0.77
N GLN A 86 -14.90 21.27 0.91
CA GLN A 86 -15.56 21.48 2.20
C GLN A 86 -16.22 20.20 2.72
N VAL A 87 -16.89 19.43 1.86
CA VAL A 87 -17.50 18.15 2.27
C VAL A 87 -16.42 17.13 2.61
N LEU A 88 -15.33 17.09 1.85
CA LEU A 88 -14.19 16.22 2.14
C LEU A 88 -13.54 16.55 3.49
N LEU A 89 -13.36 17.84 3.80
CA LEU A 89 -12.82 18.27 5.08
C LEU A 89 -13.72 17.82 6.23
N LYS A 90 -15.05 18.01 6.09
CA LYS A 90 -16.02 17.54 7.10
C LYS A 90 -15.93 16.03 7.32
N GLN A 91 -15.88 15.24 6.23
CA GLN A 91 -15.71 13.79 6.33
C GLN A 91 -14.41 13.42 7.03
N ALA A 92 -13.30 14.06 6.66
CA ALA A 92 -12.00 13.83 7.26
C ALA A 92 -11.98 14.18 8.76
N THR A 93 -12.62 15.27 9.16
CA THR A 93 -12.74 15.69 10.57
C THR A 93 -13.54 14.69 11.38
N VAL A 94 -14.72 14.28 10.89
CA VAL A 94 -15.58 13.30 11.58
C VAL A 94 -14.87 11.95 11.75
N ARG A 95 -14.06 11.57 10.77
CA ARG A 95 -13.26 10.34 10.79
C ARG A 95 -11.98 10.46 11.63
N GLY A 96 -11.63 11.66 12.11
CA GLY A 96 -10.40 11.89 12.87
C GLY A 96 -9.11 11.74 12.07
N ILE A 97 -9.15 11.92 10.74
CA ILE A 97 -8.02 11.63 9.83
C ILE A 97 -7.31 12.88 9.28
N VAL A 98 -7.77 14.08 9.63
CA VAL A 98 -7.19 15.35 9.14
C VAL A 98 -5.71 15.48 9.52
N LEU A 99 -5.34 15.00 10.71
CA LEU A 99 -3.98 15.12 11.26
C LEU A 99 -3.07 13.93 10.90
N LEU A 100 -3.53 12.98 10.09
CA LEU A 100 -2.66 11.88 9.66
C LEU A 100 -1.51 12.41 8.81
N ASP A 101 -0.35 11.84 9.05
CA ASP A 101 0.88 12.12 8.33
C ASP A 101 1.80 10.93 8.52
N PRO A 102 2.54 10.50 7.49
CA PRO A 102 2.43 10.75 6.05
C PRO A 102 1.15 10.32 5.36
N VAL A 103 0.65 11.24 4.51
CA VAL A 103 -0.44 11.00 3.56
C VAL A 103 0.10 10.88 2.14
N VAL A 104 -0.35 9.85 1.41
CA VAL A 104 0.03 9.62 0.01
C VAL A 104 -1.21 9.67 -0.88
N ALA A 105 -1.15 10.48 -1.94
CA ALA A 105 -2.19 10.58 -2.96
C ALA A 105 -1.73 9.89 -4.26
N LEU A 106 -2.37 8.77 -4.61
CA LEU A 106 -2.09 8.04 -5.84
C LEU A 106 -3.15 8.32 -6.90
N GLY A 107 -2.93 9.29 -7.78
CA GLY A 107 -3.85 9.55 -8.89
C GLY A 107 -3.39 10.69 -9.79
N GLY A 108 -4.24 11.02 -10.76
CA GLY A 108 -4.01 12.16 -11.65
C GLY A 108 -4.20 13.52 -10.97
N ALA A 109 -3.84 14.60 -11.68
CA ALA A 109 -3.81 15.95 -11.13
C ALA A 109 -5.10 16.39 -10.43
N ARG A 110 -6.28 16.12 -11.02
CA ARG A 110 -7.58 16.48 -10.42
C ARG A 110 -7.83 15.80 -9.08
N HIS A 111 -7.50 14.52 -8.96
CA HIS A 111 -7.58 13.76 -7.71
C HIS A 111 -6.63 14.37 -6.66
N VAL A 112 -5.38 14.58 -7.07
CA VAL A 112 -4.33 15.16 -6.20
C VAL A 112 -4.72 16.54 -5.69
N SER A 113 -5.31 17.40 -6.53
CA SER A 113 -5.76 18.74 -6.12
C SER A 113 -6.79 18.69 -4.99
N LEU A 114 -7.75 17.76 -5.05
CA LEU A 114 -8.75 17.59 -3.99
C LEU A 114 -8.14 17.04 -2.70
N VAL A 115 -7.24 16.05 -2.80
CA VAL A 115 -6.56 15.50 -1.62
C VAL A 115 -5.71 16.57 -0.95
N ARG A 116 -4.97 17.37 -1.72
CA ARG A 116 -4.13 18.46 -1.20
C ARG A 116 -4.91 19.63 -0.60
N ALA A 117 -6.18 19.79 -0.93
CA ALA A 117 -7.03 20.76 -0.25
C ALA A 117 -7.27 20.39 1.23
N ILE A 118 -7.16 19.09 1.58
CA ILE A 118 -7.36 18.58 2.94
C ILE A 118 -6.02 18.32 3.62
N TRP A 119 -5.08 17.72 2.89
CA TRP A 119 -3.72 17.42 3.35
C TRP A 119 -2.70 18.11 2.44
N PRO A 120 -2.36 19.39 2.67
CA PRO A 120 -1.42 20.14 1.83
C PRO A 120 -0.04 19.48 1.71
N HIS A 121 0.37 18.76 2.76
CA HIS A 121 1.61 17.98 2.85
C HIS A 121 1.55 16.63 2.13
N ALA A 122 0.42 16.25 1.52
CA ALA A 122 0.28 14.97 0.86
C ALA A 122 1.37 14.76 -0.21
N ARG A 123 2.03 13.61 -0.12
CA ARG A 123 3.00 13.14 -1.09
C ARG A 123 2.27 12.66 -2.33
N THR A 124 2.80 13.00 -3.50
CA THR A 124 2.14 12.74 -4.79
C THR A 124 3.11 12.01 -5.71
N PRO A 125 3.29 10.68 -5.55
CA PRO A 125 4.29 9.91 -6.29
C PRO A 125 4.12 10.01 -7.80
N LEU A 126 2.89 10.20 -8.28
CA LEU A 126 2.58 10.32 -9.70
C LEU A 126 2.69 11.76 -10.24
N ALA A 127 3.12 12.73 -9.43
CA ALA A 127 3.32 14.09 -9.91
C ALA A 127 4.45 14.16 -10.96
N GLY A 128 4.31 15.09 -11.92
CA GLY A 128 5.29 15.31 -12.98
C GLY A 128 5.30 14.26 -14.10
N THR A 129 4.41 13.27 -14.08
CA THR A 129 4.24 12.33 -15.20
C THR A 129 3.62 13.01 -16.41
N ARG A 130 4.08 12.67 -17.62
CA ARG A 130 3.60 13.26 -18.89
C ARG A 130 2.25 12.75 -19.37
N GLY A 131 1.75 11.65 -18.78
CA GLY A 131 0.46 11.08 -19.16
C GLY A 131 0.18 9.74 -18.50
N MET A 132 -0.91 9.09 -18.94
CA MET A 132 -1.40 7.85 -18.33
C MET A 132 -0.39 6.69 -18.41
N GLY A 133 0.37 6.57 -19.49
CA GLY A 133 1.39 5.52 -19.64
C GLY A 133 2.47 5.59 -18.55
N GLU A 134 3.05 6.78 -18.34
CA GLU A 134 4.06 6.99 -17.29
C GLU A 134 3.47 6.80 -15.89
N GLN A 135 2.21 7.20 -15.65
CA GLN A 135 1.54 6.93 -14.37
C GLN A 135 1.40 5.43 -14.11
N MET A 136 0.98 4.66 -15.11
CA MET A 136 0.86 3.21 -15.00
C MET A 136 2.21 2.53 -14.77
N ALA A 137 3.27 2.99 -15.44
CA ALA A 137 4.63 2.49 -15.22
C ALA A 137 5.12 2.78 -13.79
N ARG A 138 4.89 4.00 -13.30
CA ARG A 138 5.29 4.37 -11.93
C ARG A 138 4.48 3.62 -10.86
N LEU A 139 3.18 3.39 -11.09
CA LEU A 139 2.36 2.52 -10.22
C LEU A 139 2.88 1.08 -10.19
N ALA A 140 3.32 0.54 -11.34
CA ALA A 140 3.92 -0.79 -11.41
C ALA A 140 5.26 -0.85 -10.67
N GLN A 141 6.09 0.21 -10.75
CA GLN A 141 7.33 0.33 -9.98
C GLN A 141 7.07 0.38 -8.48
N LEU A 142 6.09 1.17 -8.02
CA LEU A 142 5.71 1.23 -6.59
C LEU A 142 5.25 -0.13 -6.06
N ARG A 143 4.54 -0.91 -6.88
CA ARG A 143 4.17 -2.27 -6.53
C ARG A 143 5.40 -3.18 -6.42
N ASN A 144 6.31 -3.13 -7.39
CA ASN A 144 7.43 -4.06 -7.48
C ASN A 144 8.61 -3.70 -6.54
N GLY A 145 8.85 -2.41 -6.27
CA GLY A 145 10.01 -1.95 -5.50
C GLY A 145 10.04 -2.44 -4.05
N ARG A 146 8.87 -2.71 -3.46
CA ARG A 146 8.78 -3.38 -2.15
C ARG A 146 8.86 -4.90 -2.21
N ASP A 147 8.40 -5.53 -3.29
CA ASP A 147 8.55 -6.99 -3.47
C ASP A 147 10.05 -7.37 -3.52
N GLU A 148 10.88 -6.54 -4.15
CA GLU A 148 12.34 -6.71 -4.21
C GLU A 148 13.03 -6.45 -2.85
N GLN A 149 12.55 -5.51 -2.05
CA GLN A 149 13.03 -5.30 -0.68
C GLN A 149 12.63 -6.43 0.28
N LEU A 150 11.41 -6.95 0.19
CA LEU A 150 10.96 -8.07 1.03
C LEU A 150 11.68 -9.38 0.67
N THR A 151 12.02 -9.57 -0.61
CA THR A 151 12.78 -10.73 -1.09
C THR A 151 14.29 -10.63 -0.78
N SER A 152 14.81 -9.43 -0.52
CA SER A 152 16.23 -9.19 -0.16
C SER A 152 16.48 -9.06 1.35
N LEU A 153 15.45 -9.11 2.19
CA LEU A 153 15.65 -9.27 3.64
C LEU A 153 16.21 -10.67 3.91
N PRO A 154 17.41 -10.81 4.51
CA PRO A 154 17.87 -12.11 4.96
C PRO A 154 16.89 -12.57 6.04
N SER A 155 16.17 -13.66 5.75
CA SER A 155 15.42 -14.41 6.74
C SER A 155 16.32 -14.62 7.95
N ALA A 156 15.95 -14.02 9.08
CA ALA A 156 16.71 -14.01 10.31
C ALA A 156 17.13 -15.45 10.63
N SER A 157 18.39 -15.76 10.31
CA SER A 157 18.99 -17.04 10.59
C SER A 157 19.34 -17.02 12.07
N SER A 158 18.54 -17.74 12.85
CA SER A 158 18.87 -18.09 14.23
C SER A 158 20.14 -18.95 14.24
N SER A 159 21.29 -18.29 14.34
CA SER A 159 22.60 -18.89 14.58
C SER A 159 23.05 -18.54 15.99
N THR A 160 22.75 -19.40 16.96
CA THR A 160 23.48 -19.45 18.23
C THR A 160 24.55 -20.53 18.09
N MET A 161 25.78 -20.11 17.82
CA MET A 161 26.97 -20.96 17.79
C MET A 161 27.63 -20.87 19.18
N GLY A 162 27.79 -22.02 19.85
CA GLY A 162 28.36 -22.14 21.21
C GLY A 162 29.89 -22.04 21.25
N PRO A 163 30.55 -22.48 22.34
CA PRO A 163 31.98 -22.72 22.32
C PRO A 163 32.31 -24.22 22.40
N ALA A 164 33.27 -24.63 21.57
CA ALA A 164 33.93 -25.93 21.61
C ALA A 164 35.03 -25.94 22.67
N ALA A 165 35.17 -27.06 23.40
CA ALA A 165 36.37 -27.37 24.17
C ALA A 165 36.80 -28.82 23.90
N ASN A 166 38.07 -28.92 23.54
CA ASN A 166 38.86 -30.03 23.04
C ASN A 166 39.17 -31.10 24.11
N ALA A 167 39.15 -32.39 23.76
CA ALA A 167 39.83 -33.43 24.54
C ALA A 167 40.45 -34.48 23.59
N ARG A 168 41.77 -34.61 23.69
CA ARG A 168 42.65 -35.48 22.91
C ARG A 168 42.76 -36.87 23.55
N SER A 169 42.84 -37.88 22.68
CA SER A 169 43.67 -39.10 22.76
C SER A 169 43.56 -40.10 23.94
N ARG A 170 43.19 -41.33 23.56
CA ARG A 170 43.37 -42.70 24.11
C ARG A 170 44.67 -42.96 24.92
N PRO A 171 44.72 -43.96 25.85
CA PRO A 171 44.96 -45.38 25.48
C PRO A 171 44.29 -46.52 26.33
N ILE A 172 44.03 -47.64 25.64
CA ILE A 172 44.25 -49.10 25.93
C ILE A 172 43.98 -49.69 27.33
N SER A 173 43.09 -50.71 27.41
CA SER A 173 43.26 -52.09 27.98
C SER A 173 41.91 -52.86 27.89
N GLU A 174 41.78 -53.93 27.10
CA GLU A 174 41.96 -55.39 27.39
C GLU A 174 40.76 -56.13 28.05
N GLY A 175 40.43 -57.31 27.50
CA GLY A 175 39.48 -58.32 28.01
C GLY A 175 38.27 -58.58 27.06
N VAL A 176 38.26 -59.54 26.12
CA VAL A 176 38.04 -61.01 26.29
C VAL A 176 36.81 -61.26 27.19
N VAL A 177 35.66 -61.82 26.75
CA VAL A 177 35.39 -63.18 26.24
C VAL A 177 33.97 -63.25 25.61
N HIS A 178 33.80 -64.10 24.59
CA HIS A 178 32.53 -64.74 24.13
C HIS A 178 31.97 -65.73 25.20
N PRO A 179 30.82 -66.44 25.07
CA PRO A 179 29.96 -66.66 23.89
C PRO A 179 28.43 -66.64 24.10
N SER A 180 27.78 -66.81 22.95
CA SER A 180 26.42 -67.28 22.62
C SER A 180 25.61 -68.06 23.67
N SER A 181 24.31 -67.76 23.70
CA SER A 181 23.21 -68.74 23.61
C SER A 181 21.97 -68.05 23.05
#